data_AF-A0A8H6NUD4-F1
#
_entry.id   AF-A0A8H6NUD4-F1
#
_cell.length_a   1.000
_cell.length_b   1.000
_cell.length_c   1.000
_cell.angle_alpha   90.00
_cell.angle_beta   90.00
_cell.angle_gamma   90.00
#
_symmetry.space_group_name_H-M   'P 1'
#
loop_
_entity.id
_entity.type
_entity.pdbx_description
1 polymer ?
#
loop_
_entity_poly.entity_id
_entity_poly.type
_entity_poly.pdbx_seq_one_letter_code
_entity_poly.pdbx_strand_id
1 'polypeptide(L)'
;MSPTQIMTRLCRSPFQLDGTSDTYFVRYPGAGQQPQPPSVEPFPTSEELLELCDSVRASLRQDKTLGPEADRIQNLLERALKEELRHTPTLDFETLQYARLDKLLADILDPANRPTPLPLRFRADMAVAESLQKMWRARFRDQYFSIDDFRQRSMSIGGEMRDITFTSAGKDPLESWAVQNDRGSISELEVNQQIEPGHWWLNLACAHRDGILGTAVEKPTKGRYGVSALPLLTGREEHVRGNLYRYVREGRLSDMHVSLITQVGSQIRILRGYRLKSTLAPQAGVRYDGVYNIRQYGNKLDIATDTYRLELLIERVGGQRAMEHVQQVPRPSQMDDWQTFKKLEADIVRQRMGDNGLLDFKTLKEEERIDREHWRRASEFKASLSQEGLGLGLILSV
;
A
#
# COMPACT_ATOMS: atom_id res chain seq x y z
N MET A 1 -8.79 -61.98 20.42
CA MET A 1 -10.14 -62.57 20.30
C MET A 1 -11.09 -61.72 21.12
N SER A 2 -12.07 -61.08 20.48
CA SER A 2 -13.26 -60.52 21.16
C SER A 2 -14.07 -61.66 21.80
N PRO A 3 -14.85 -61.43 22.87
CA PRO A 3 -16.23 -60.89 22.77
C PRO A 3 -16.61 -59.92 23.92
N THR A 4 -17.45 -58.90 23.72
CA THR A 4 -18.94 -58.86 23.69
C THR A 4 -19.62 -58.91 25.08
N GLN A 5 -20.32 -57.80 25.35
CA GLN A 5 -21.48 -57.49 26.23
C GLN A 5 -22.14 -58.61 27.06
N ILE A 6 -22.69 -58.25 28.23
CA ILE A 6 -24.12 -58.42 28.60
C ILE A 6 -24.47 -57.69 29.92
N MET A 7 -25.72 -57.20 29.94
CA MET A 7 -26.48 -56.54 31.00
C MET A 7 -26.53 -57.26 32.36
N THR A 8 -26.77 -56.51 33.43
CA THR A 8 -27.48 -57.04 34.62
C THR A 8 -28.45 -56.00 35.20
N ARG A 9 -29.63 -56.49 35.59
CA ARG A 9 -30.81 -55.78 36.11
C ARG A 9 -30.78 -55.59 37.63
N LEU A 10 -31.49 -54.53 38.06
CA LEU A 10 -32.38 -54.35 39.22
C LEU A 10 -32.24 -55.23 40.48
N CYS A 11 -32.16 -54.57 41.64
CA CYS A 11 -32.85 -54.98 42.87
C CYS A 11 -33.49 -53.77 43.57
N ARG A 12 -34.65 -54.04 44.18
CA ARG A 12 -35.72 -53.14 44.64
C ARG A 12 -35.62 -52.82 46.15
N SER A 13 -36.07 -51.61 46.53
CA SER A 13 -36.97 -51.25 47.68
C SER A 13 -36.46 -51.51 49.12
N PRO A 14 -36.93 -50.85 50.22
CA PRO A 14 -38.24 -50.22 50.40
C PRO A 14 -38.33 -48.93 51.25
N PHE A 15 -39.33 -48.12 50.96
CA PHE A 15 -40.39 -47.66 51.89
C PHE A 15 -41.01 -46.37 51.36
N GLN A 16 -42.31 -46.47 51.17
CA GLN A 16 -43.25 -45.52 50.62
C GLN A 16 -44.11 -45.08 51.81
N LEU A 17 -44.42 -43.78 51.92
CA LEU A 17 -45.63 -43.27 52.58
C LEU A 17 -45.82 -41.79 52.22
N ASP A 18 -46.93 -41.56 51.52
CA ASP A 18 -47.54 -40.25 51.25
C ASP A 18 -48.05 -39.59 52.54
N GLY A 19 -48.18 -38.27 52.54
CA GLY A 19 -49.03 -37.58 53.52
C GLY A 19 -48.59 -36.18 53.92
N THR A 20 -48.96 -35.21 53.10
CA THR A 20 -49.35 -33.82 53.43
C THR A 20 -48.97 -33.26 54.81
N SER A 21 -48.12 -32.24 54.82
CA SER A 21 -48.09 -31.20 55.86
C SER A 21 -47.53 -29.90 55.26
N ASP A 22 -48.42 -28.94 55.04
CA ASP A 22 -48.09 -27.56 54.71
C ASP A 22 -47.34 -26.89 55.86
N THR A 23 -46.15 -26.34 55.60
CA THR A 23 -45.58 -25.28 56.45
C THR A 23 -44.59 -24.40 55.68
N TYR A 24 -45.02 -23.16 55.44
CA TYR A 24 -44.27 -21.90 55.41
C TYR A 24 -42.90 -21.85 54.71
N PHE A 25 -42.87 -21.38 53.46
CA PHE A 25 -41.66 -20.82 52.85
C PHE A 25 -41.62 -19.30 52.98
N VAL A 26 -40.73 -18.86 53.87
CA VAL A 26 -40.20 -17.49 53.94
C VAL A 26 -39.40 -17.20 52.67
N ARG A 27 -39.80 -16.19 51.89
CA ARG A 27 -39.01 -15.67 50.76
C ARG A 27 -38.06 -14.58 51.26
N TYR A 28 -36.75 -14.83 51.16
CA TYR A 28 -35.74 -13.79 50.98
C TYR A 28 -34.76 -14.22 49.86
N PRO A 29 -34.08 -13.25 49.22
CA PRO A 29 -33.83 -13.22 47.79
C PRO A 29 -32.44 -13.74 47.43
N GLY A 30 -32.31 -14.31 46.24
CA GLY A 30 -31.01 -14.68 45.72
C GLY A 30 -31.09 -15.47 44.42
N ALA A 31 -30.94 -14.77 43.30
CA ALA A 31 -30.29 -15.33 42.12
C ALA A 31 -29.53 -14.19 41.45
N GLY A 32 -28.32 -13.93 41.96
CA GLY A 32 -27.37 -13.07 41.29
C GLY A 32 -27.16 -13.57 39.87
N GLN A 33 -27.33 -12.68 38.90
CA GLN A 33 -26.79 -12.90 37.57
C GLN A 33 -25.29 -13.16 37.72
N GLN A 34 -24.86 -14.37 37.35
CA GLN A 34 -23.45 -14.60 37.09
C GLN A 34 -23.00 -13.58 36.04
N PRO A 35 -21.93 -12.79 36.29
CA PRO A 35 -21.39 -11.94 35.26
C PRO A 35 -20.93 -12.84 34.11
N GLN A 36 -21.49 -12.62 32.91
CA GLN A 36 -20.97 -13.24 31.70
C GLN A 36 -19.47 -12.91 31.61
N PRO A 37 -18.61 -13.87 31.25
CA PRO A 37 -17.22 -13.55 30.97
C PRO A 37 -17.19 -12.49 29.86
N PRO A 38 -16.29 -11.49 29.92
CA PRO A 38 -16.18 -10.50 28.86
C PRO A 38 -16.00 -11.24 27.54
N SER A 39 -16.84 -10.93 26.56
CA SER A 39 -16.70 -11.42 25.20
C SER A 39 -15.29 -11.09 24.73
N VAL A 40 -14.40 -12.09 24.72
CA VAL A 40 -13.06 -11.92 24.18
C VAL A 40 -13.26 -11.69 22.69
N GLU A 41 -13.08 -10.44 22.25
CA GLU A 41 -13.13 -10.15 20.82
C GLU A 41 -12.14 -11.09 20.11
N PRO A 42 -12.60 -11.78 19.04
CA PRO A 42 -11.72 -12.65 18.27
C PRO A 42 -10.53 -11.82 17.76
N PHE A 43 -9.39 -12.47 17.57
CA PHE A 43 -8.24 -11.78 16.98
C PHE A 43 -8.65 -11.24 15.60
N PRO A 44 -8.21 -10.02 15.24
CA PRO A 44 -8.50 -9.46 13.93
C PRO A 44 -7.94 -10.37 12.83
N THR A 45 -8.59 -10.38 11.68
CA THR A 45 -8.08 -11.10 10.50
C THR A 45 -6.73 -10.53 10.05
N SER A 46 -5.92 -11.32 9.33
CA SER A 46 -4.60 -10.85 8.87
C SER A 46 -4.68 -9.58 8.01
N GLU A 47 -5.76 -9.41 7.25
CA GLU A 47 -6.05 -8.20 6.47
C GLU A 47 -6.36 -7.00 7.37
N GLU A 48 -7.26 -7.15 8.35
CA GLU A 48 -7.55 -6.10 9.33
C GLU A 48 -6.31 -5.67 10.12
N LEU A 49 -5.43 -6.63 10.45
CA LEU A 49 -4.16 -6.33 11.10
C LEU A 49 -3.23 -5.52 10.21
N LEU A 50 -3.16 -5.85 8.92
CA LEU A 50 -2.36 -5.10 7.96
C LEU A 50 -2.86 -3.67 7.82
N GLU A 51 -4.17 -3.48 7.69
CA GLU A 51 -4.77 -2.14 7.59
C GLU A 51 -4.56 -1.31 8.86
N LEU A 52 -4.71 -1.93 10.03
CA LEU A 52 -4.43 -1.31 11.32
C LEU A 52 -2.95 -0.89 11.41
N CYS A 53 -2.02 -1.77 11.04
CA CYS A 53 -0.59 -1.46 11.03
C CYS A 53 -0.26 -0.33 10.06
N ASP A 54 -0.83 -0.33 8.86
CA ASP A 54 -0.63 0.73 7.87
C ASP A 54 -1.14 2.08 8.35
N SER A 55 -2.32 2.11 8.97
CA SER A 55 -2.90 3.33 9.55
C SER A 55 -1.99 3.92 10.63
N VAL A 56 -1.58 3.10 11.61
CA VAL A 56 -0.72 3.54 12.72
C VAL A 56 0.66 3.97 12.22
N ARG A 57 1.28 3.22 11.30
CA ARG A 57 2.59 3.58 10.74
C ARG A 57 2.54 4.85 9.90
N ALA A 58 1.43 5.12 9.21
CA ALA A 58 1.23 6.37 8.50
C ALA A 58 1.18 7.55 9.49
N SER A 59 0.36 7.45 10.55
CA SER A 59 0.29 8.48 11.59
C SER A 59 1.61 8.69 12.35
N LEU A 60 2.37 7.62 12.61
CA LEU A 60 3.69 7.73 13.25
C LEU A 60 4.68 8.55 12.41
N ARG A 61 4.64 8.40 11.09
CA ARG A 61 5.54 9.12 10.18
C ARG A 61 5.12 10.58 10.00
N GLN A 62 3.82 10.84 9.87
CA GLN A 62 3.27 12.16 9.59
C GLN A 62 3.14 13.02 10.84
N ASP A 63 2.43 12.51 11.84
CA ASP A 63 1.99 13.28 13.01
C ASP A 63 2.83 12.98 14.26
N LYS A 64 3.74 12.01 14.20
CA LYS A 64 4.53 11.53 15.36
C LYS A 64 3.66 11.02 16.50
N THR A 65 2.50 10.46 16.16
CA THR A 65 1.57 9.82 17.11
C THR A 65 1.06 8.48 16.57
N LEU A 66 0.47 7.66 17.43
CA LEU A 66 -0.17 6.39 17.01
C LEU A 66 -1.49 6.59 16.25
N GLY A 67 -1.96 7.83 16.12
CA GLY A 67 -3.15 8.16 15.33
C GLY A 67 -4.48 7.77 15.98
N PRO A 68 -5.57 7.74 15.20
CA PRO A 68 -6.92 7.45 15.70
C PRO A 68 -7.08 6.01 16.21
N GLU A 69 -6.27 5.08 15.71
CA GLU A 69 -6.31 3.66 16.07
C GLU A 69 -5.38 3.32 17.25
N ALA A 70 -4.89 4.32 17.99
CA ALA A 70 -3.92 4.15 19.08
C ALA A 70 -4.40 3.18 20.16
N ASP A 71 -5.65 3.29 20.61
CA ASP A 71 -6.21 2.40 21.64
C ASP A 71 -6.30 0.96 21.14
N ARG A 72 -6.69 0.77 19.86
CA ARG A 72 -6.85 -0.55 19.25
C ARG A 72 -5.52 -1.26 19.11
N ILE A 73 -4.49 -0.57 18.61
CA ILE A 73 -3.16 -1.17 18.47
C ILE A 73 -2.49 -1.42 19.82
N GLN A 74 -2.66 -0.52 20.79
CA GLN A 74 -2.13 -0.70 22.13
C GLN A 74 -2.72 -1.96 22.79
N ASN A 75 -4.04 -2.10 22.77
CA ASN A 75 -4.72 -3.28 23.33
C ASN A 75 -4.25 -4.58 22.66
N LEU A 76 -4.02 -4.55 21.35
CA LEU A 76 -3.50 -5.69 20.60
C LEU A 76 -2.07 -6.06 21.03
N LEU A 77 -1.17 -5.08 21.12
CA LEU A 77 0.23 -5.32 21.51
C LEU A 77 0.31 -5.80 22.97
N GLU A 78 -0.47 -5.22 23.88
CA GLU A 78 -0.52 -5.67 25.27
C GLU A 78 -1.08 -7.09 25.40
N ARG A 79 -2.12 -7.43 24.62
CA ARG A 79 -2.68 -8.78 24.57
C ARG A 79 -1.65 -9.78 24.05
N ALA A 80 -0.99 -9.46 22.94
CA ALA A 80 0.09 -10.29 22.37
C ALA A 80 1.22 -10.49 23.40
N LEU A 81 1.60 -9.44 24.13
CA LEU A 81 2.65 -9.54 25.15
C LEU A 81 2.23 -10.46 26.31
N LYS A 82 0.98 -10.34 26.79
CA LYS A 82 0.43 -11.20 27.85
C LYS A 82 0.39 -12.67 27.42
N GLU A 83 0.06 -12.94 26.17
CA GLU A 83 0.00 -14.30 25.62
C GLU A 83 1.38 -14.93 25.47
N GLU A 84 2.37 -14.17 25.00
CA GLU A 84 3.76 -14.61 24.92
C GLU A 84 4.34 -14.89 26.32
N LEU A 85 4.04 -14.05 27.32
CA LEU A 85 4.44 -14.27 28.72
C LEU A 85 3.78 -15.51 29.34
N ARG A 86 2.59 -15.89 28.87
CA ARG A 86 1.87 -17.10 29.32
C ARG A 86 2.28 -18.35 28.55
N HIS A 87 3.20 -18.24 27.58
CA HIS A 87 3.56 -19.31 26.66
C HIS A 87 2.38 -19.89 25.88
N THR A 88 1.35 -19.08 25.64
CA THR A 88 0.16 -19.42 24.82
C THR A 88 0.00 -18.43 23.67
N PRO A 89 1.00 -18.31 22.77
CA PRO A 89 0.95 -17.30 21.72
C PRO A 89 -0.07 -17.66 20.65
N THR A 90 -0.90 -16.70 20.28
CA THR A 90 -1.89 -16.87 19.19
C THR A 90 -1.37 -16.39 17.85
N LEU A 91 -0.48 -15.39 17.84
CA LEU A 91 0.14 -14.89 16.63
C LEU A 91 1.20 -15.87 16.13
N ASP A 92 1.01 -16.37 14.91
CA ASP A 92 1.95 -17.18 14.18
C ASP A 92 2.93 -16.31 13.38
N PHE A 93 3.96 -16.95 12.82
CA PHE A 93 4.96 -16.26 12.02
C PHE A 93 4.37 -15.70 10.72
N GLU A 94 3.43 -16.40 10.10
CA GLU A 94 2.80 -15.99 8.85
C GLU A 94 1.98 -14.70 9.02
N THR A 95 1.19 -14.59 10.09
CA THR A 95 0.44 -13.37 10.41
C THR A 95 1.38 -12.21 10.73
N LEU A 96 2.46 -12.47 11.48
CA LEU A 96 3.48 -11.45 11.78
C LEU A 96 4.15 -10.93 10.51
N GLN A 97 4.54 -11.85 9.61
CA GLN A 97 5.13 -11.52 8.32
C GLN A 97 4.15 -10.72 7.46
N TYR A 98 2.91 -11.21 7.32
CA TYR A 98 1.86 -10.61 6.49
C TYR A 98 1.50 -9.20 6.96
N ALA A 99 1.11 -9.04 8.22
CA ALA A 99 0.64 -7.77 8.79
C ALA A 99 1.77 -6.75 9.04
N ARG A 100 3.04 -7.10 8.79
CA ARG A 100 4.22 -6.22 8.99
C ARG A 100 4.37 -5.76 10.45
N LEU A 101 4.03 -6.63 11.40
CA LEU A 101 4.09 -6.30 12.84
C LEU A 101 5.52 -6.01 13.31
N ASP A 102 6.53 -6.72 12.78
CA ASP A 102 7.95 -6.42 13.01
C ASP A 102 8.33 -5.00 12.59
N LYS A 103 7.80 -4.52 11.46
CA LYS A 103 8.05 -3.17 10.96
C LYS A 103 7.28 -2.11 11.75
N LEU A 104 6.08 -2.43 12.23
CA LEU A 104 5.36 -1.57 13.18
C LEU A 104 6.17 -1.39 14.48
N LEU A 105 6.66 -2.49 15.07
CA LEU A 105 7.49 -2.41 16.27
C LEU A 105 8.76 -1.59 16.01
N ALA A 106 9.41 -1.77 14.85
CA ALA A 106 10.56 -0.97 14.47
C ALA A 106 10.20 0.53 14.36
N ASP A 107 9.08 0.87 13.73
CA ASP A 107 8.63 2.26 13.54
C ASP A 107 8.26 2.94 14.87
N ILE A 108 7.68 2.22 15.84
CA ILE A 108 7.39 2.74 17.21
C ILE A 108 8.70 3.04 17.97
N LEU A 109 9.71 2.19 17.80
CA LEU A 109 10.99 2.31 18.50
C LEU A 109 11.95 3.32 17.84
N ASP A 110 11.73 3.66 16.57
CA ASP A 110 12.56 4.56 15.79
C ASP A 110 12.59 5.98 16.39
N PRO A 111 13.79 6.51 16.74
CA PRO A 111 13.96 7.90 17.15
C PRO A 111 13.34 8.93 16.22
N ALA A 112 13.32 8.69 14.90
CA ALA A 112 12.80 9.64 13.92
C ALA A 112 11.27 9.81 14.01
N ASN A 113 10.55 8.86 14.60
CA ASN A 113 9.09 8.89 14.74
C ASN A 113 8.63 9.35 16.13
N ARG A 114 9.56 9.69 17.03
CA ARG A 114 9.24 10.04 18.42
C ARG A 114 8.61 11.44 18.52
N PRO A 115 7.48 11.59 19.21
CA PRO A 115 6.96 12.90 19.55
C PRO A 115 7.91 13.64 20.49
N THR A 116 8.04 14.94 20.29
CA THR A 116 8.79 15.83 21.18
C THR A 116 7.87 16.94 21.68
N PRO A 117 7.61 17.04 23.00
CA PRO A 117 8.11 16.19 24.09
C PRO A 117 7.49 14.78 24.11
N LEU A 118 8.21 13.80 24.67
CA LEU A 118 7.80 12.38 24.68
C LEU A 118 6.72 12.09 25.75
N PRO A 119 5.46 11.80 25.38
CA PRO A 119 4.37 11.55 26.33
C PRO A 119 4.58 10.27 27.14
N LEU A 120 4.08 10.23 28.37
CA LEU A 120 4.15 9.04 29.24
C LEU A 120 3.49 7.82 28.61
N ARG A 121 2.35 8.01 27.94
CA ARG A 121 1.65 6.94 27.22
C ARG A 121 2.53 6.31 26.15
N PHE A 122 3.14 7.15 25.32
CA PHE A 122 4.05 6.68 24.27
C PHE A 122 5.26 5.91 24.83
N ARG A 123 5.76 6.27 26.03
CA ARG A 123 6.81 5.49 26.70
C ARG A 123 6.35 4.08 27.08
N ALA A 124 5.10 3.93 27.52
CA ALA A 124 4.53 2.62 27.82
C ALA A 124 4.42 1.77 26.54
N ASP A 125 3.94 2.38 25.45
CA ASP A 125 3.84 1.72 24.14
C ASP A 125 5.21 1.25 23.64
N MET A 126 6.24 2.09 23.79
CA MET A 126 7.63 1.71 23.48
C MET A 126 8.10 0.52 24.32
N ALA A 127 7.85 0.52 25.63
CA ALA A 127 8.27 -0.57 26.51
C ALA A 127 7.60 -1.91 26.14
N VAL A 128 6.33 -1.88 25.77
CA VAL A 128 5.60 -3.04 25.25
C VAL A 128 6.23 -3.51 23.93
N ALA A 129 6.49 -2.59 23.00
CA ALA A 129 7.10 -2.88 21.70
C ALA A 129 8.51 -3.49 21.84
N GLU A 130 9.37 -2.96 22.71
CA GLU A 130 10.69 -3.53 22.99
C GLU A 130 10.62 -4.95 23.55
N SER A 131 9.67 -5.17 24.47
CA SER A 131 9.49 -6.48 25.12
C SER A 131 9.00 -7.53 24.12
N LEU A 132 8.02 -7.17 23.29
CA LEU A 132 7.54 -8.02 22.19
C LEU A 132 8.65 -8.33 21.19
N GLN A 133 9.42 -7.33 20.77
CA GLN A 133 10.51 -7.53 19.82
C GLN A 133 11.56 -8.53 20.37
N LYS A 134 11.90 -8.45 21.66
CA LYS A 134 12.80 -9.41 22.31
C LYS A 134 12.21 -10.82 22.35
N MET A 135 10.93 -10.96 22.69
CA MET A 135 10.27 -12.26 22.77
C MET A 135 10.10 -12.92 21.40
N TRP A 136 9.69 -12.17 20.37
CA TRP A 136 9.58 -12.69 19.01
C TRP A 136 10.94 -13.09 18.43
N ARG A 137 12.01 -12.33 18.71
CA ARG A 137 13.39 -12.75 18.36
C ARG A 137 13.78 -14.06 19.04
N ALA A 138 13.42 -14.26 20.31
CA ALA A 138 13.74 -15.48 21.04
C ALA A 138 12.91 -16.69 20.56
N ARG A 139 11.64 -16.48 20.24
CA ARG A 139 10.69 -17.52 19.80
C ARG A 139 10.95 -17.97 18.36
N PHE A 140 11.01 -17.03 17.42
CA PHE A 140 11.12 -17.34 15.98
C PHE A 140 12.56 -17.44 15.48
N ARG A 141 13.54 -16.92 16.24
CA ARG A 141 14.99 -17.01 15.97
C ARG A 141 15.31 -16.61 14.52
N ASP A 142 15.96 -17.51 13.77
CA ASP A 142 16.41 -17.29 12.39
C ASP A 142 15.27 -16.84 11.46
N GLN A 143 14.04 -17.31 11.69
CA GLN A 143 12.89 -16.89 10.87
C GLN A 143 12.61 -15.39 11.03
N TYR A 144 12.74 -14.85 12.25
CA TYR A 144 12.55 -13.42 12.51
C TYR A 144 13.65 -12.58 11.86
N PHE A 145 14.90 -13.03 11.93
CA PHE A 145 16.03 -12.32 11.31
C PHE A 145 15.98 -12.34 9.78
N SER A 146 15.47 -13.43 9.20
CA SER A 146 15.35 -13.59 7.75
C SER A 146 13.95 -13.24 7.21
N ILE A 147 13.12 -12.53 7.99
CA ILE A 147 11.72 -12.23 7.63
C ILE A 147 11.61 -11.49 6.28
N ASP A 148 12.55 -10.59 6.01
CA ASP A 148 12.59 -9.83 4.75
C ASP A 148 12.98 -10.73 3.56
N ASP A 149 13.80 -11.78 3.77
CA ASP A 149 14.10 -12.76 2.73
C ASP A 149 12.89 -13.65 2.44
N PHE A 150 12.10 -14.01 3.46
CA PHE A 150 10.82 -14.69 3.26
C PHE A 150 9.86 -13.81 2.45
N ARG A 151 9.74 -12.51 2.77
CA ARG A 151 8.94 -11.56 1.97
C ARG A 151 9.39 -11.48 0.52
N GLN A 152 10.69 -11.41 0.28
CA GLN A 152 11.26 -11.36 -1.07
C GLN A 152 10.91 -12.61 -1.89
N ARG A 153 10.93 -13.80 -1.26
CA ARG A 153 10.52 -15.07 -1.89
C ARG A 153 9.03 -15.10 -2.17
N SER A 154 8.19 -14.74 -1.18
CA SER A 154 6.74 -14.68 -1.33
C SER A 154 6.33 -13.72 -2.46
N MET A 155 6.98 -12.56 -2.56
CA MET A 155 6.77 -11.58 -3.63
C MET A 155 7.02 -12.17 -5.03
N SER A 156 8.07 -12.99 -5.19
CA SER A 156 8.46 -13.56 -6.48
C SER A 156 7.62 -14.76 -6.91
N ILE A 157 7.27 -15.67 -5.98
CA ILE A 157 6.66 -16.98 -6.33
C ILE A 157 5.14 -16.88 -6.50
N GLY A 158 4.46 -16.07 -5.68
CA GLY A 158 2.99 -15.98 -5.69
C GLY A 158 2.41 -14.60 -5.36
N GLY A 159 3.27 -13.63 -5.03
CA GLY A 159 2.86 -12.27 -4.67
C GLY A 159 2.81 -11.32 -5.86
N GLU A 160 3.13 -10.05 -5.59
CA GLU A 160 2.99 -8.93 -6.52
C GLU A 160 3.79 -9.07 -7.82
N MET A 161 4.84 -9.90 -7.85
CA MET A 161 5.69 -10.12 -9.02
C MET A 161 5.40 -11.43 -9.76
N ARG A 162 4.29 -12.13 -9.45
CA ARG A 162 3.89 -13.34 -10.18
C ARG A 162 3.79 -13.08 -11.68
N ASP A 163 4.17 -14.06 -12.49
CA ASP A 163 4.12 -14.05 -13.96
C ASP A 163 4.93 -12.91 -14.63
N ILE A 164 5.87 -12.29 -13.91
CA ILE A 164 6.72 -11.21 -14.43
C ILE A 164 8.17 -11.68 -14.48
N THR A 165 8.84 -11.38 -15.59
CA THR A 165 10.24 -11.73 -15.84
C THR A 165 11.06 -10.48 -16.09
N PHE A 166 12.32 -10.52 -15.64
CA PHE A 166 13.27 -9.46 -15.93
C PHE A 166 13.81 -9.63 -17.35
N THR A 167 13.52 -8.67 -18.22
CA THR A 167 14.02 -8.58 -19.59
C THR A 167 15.12 -7.55 -19.62
N SER A 168 16.36 -8.01 -19.44
CA SER A 168 17.59 -7.21 -19.40
C SER A 168 17.94 -6.49 -20.73
N ALA A 169 16.97 -6.32 -21.64
CA ALA A 169 17.19 -5.88 -23.02
C ALA A 169 17.03 -4.36 -23.23
N GLY A 170 16.52 -3.62 -22.25
CA GLY A 170 16.32 -2.16 -22.35
C GLY A 170 17.49 -1.36 -21.79
N LYS A 171 17.87 -0.27 -22.46
CA LYS A 171 18.68 0.81 -21.85
C LYS A 171 17.87 1.60 -20.82
N ASP A 172 16.53 1.52 -20.87
CA ASP A 172 15.63 2.21 -19.97
C ASP A 172 15.22 1.30 -18.80
N PRO A 173 15.48 1.68 -17.53
CA PRO A 173 15.01 0.96 -16.37
C PRO A 173 13.47 0.78 -16.33
N LEU A 174 12.70 1.59 -17.07
CA LEU A 174 11.25 1.47 -17.17
C LEU A 174 10.77 0.23 -17.95
N GLU A 175 11.59 -0.32 -18.84
CA GLU A 175 11.22 -1.44 -19.73
C GLU A 175 11.91 -2.76 -19.32
N SER A 176 12.49 -2.80 -18.12
CA SER A 176 13.27 -3.95 -17.65
C SER A 176 12.43 -5.17 -17.25
N TRP A 177 11.10 -5.06 -17.29
CA TRP A 177 10.17 -6.08 -16.82
C TRP A 177 9.10 -6.38 -17.87
N ALA A 178 8.84 -7.66 -18.09
CA ALA A 178 7.84 -8.14 -19.06
C ALA A 178 7.01 -9.29 -18.48
N VAL A 179 5.76 -9.43 -18.94
CA VAL A 179 4.87 -10.52 -18.55
C VAL A 179 5.27 -11.81 -19.27
N GLN A 180 5.39 -12.92 -18.54
CA GLN A 180 5.88 -14.21 -19.06
C GLN A 180 4.89 -14.85 -20.06
N ASN A 181 3.60 -14.72 -19.80
CA ASN A 181 2.52 -15.26 -20.62
C ASN A 181 1.59 -14.12 -21.01
N ASP A 182 1.95 -13.37 -22.05
CA ASP A 182 1.06 -12.36 -22.61
C ASP A 182 -0.16 -13.05 -23.23
N ARG A 183 -1.31 -12.97 -22.53
CA ARG A 183 -2.57 -13.56 -23.01
C ARG A 183 -3.26 -12.72 -24.09
N GLY A 184 -2.54 -11.78 -24.71
CA GLY A 184 -3.06 -10.96 -25.80
C GLY A 184 -3.97 -9.84 -25.30
N SER A 185 -4.10 -8.80 -26.14
CA SER A 185 -4.79 -7.55 -25.84
C SER A 185 -6.14 -7.73 -25.15
N ILE A 186 -6.21 -7.19 -23.93
CA ILE A 186 -7.43 -7.11 -23.13
C ILE A 186 -8.53 -6.38 -23.93
N SER A 187 -9.65 -7.08 -24.15
CA SER A 187 -10.90 -6.50 -24.64
C SER A 187 -11.45 -5.51 -23.61
N GLU A 188 -11.79 -4.29 -24.04
CA GLU A 188 -12.18 -3.12 -23.22
C GLU A 188 -13.26 -3.37 -22.15
N LEU A 189 -14.01 -4.47 -22.24
CA LEU A 189 -15.12 -4.77 -21.31
C LEU A 189 -14.77 -5.72 -20.16
N GLU A 190 -13.69 -6.51 -20.24
CA GLU A 190 -13.52 -7.66 -19.33
C GLU A 190 -12.62 -7.44 -18.10
N VAL A 191 -12.10 -6.23 -17.85
CA VAL A 191 -11.23 -5.99 -16.67
C VAL A 191 -11.76 -4.93 -15.68
N ASN A 192 -12.97 -4.39 -15.88
CA ASN A 192 -13.33 -3.09 -15.29
C ASN A 192 -14.38 -3.08 -14.19
N GLN A 193 -14.50 -4.12 -13.37
CA GLN A 193 -15.35 -4.05 -12.17
C GLN A 193 -14.58 -4.04 -10.83
N GLN A 194 -13.31 -4.42 -10.81
CA GLN A 194 -12.57 -4.55 -9.53
C GLN A 194 -11.51 -3.48 -9.31
N ILE A 195 -11.12 -2.71 -10.35
CA ILE A 195 -10.03 -1.75 -10.24
C ILE A 195 -10.56 -0.35 -9.90
N GLU A 196 -10.31 0.05 -8.67
CA GLU A 196 -10.68 1.36 -8.12
C GLU A 196 -9.51 2.34 -8.07
N PRO A 197 -9.76 3.66 -8.11
CA PRO A 197 -8.71 4.65 -7.86
C PRO A 197 -8.00 4.41 -6.52
N GLY A 198 -6.68 4.38 -6.55
CA GLY A 198 -5.82 3.99 -5.42
C GLY A 198 -5.23 2.58 -5.56
N HIS A 199 -5.59 1.79 -6.57
CA HIS A 199 -4.83 0.58 -6.90
C HIS A 199 -3.40 0.94 -7.26
N TRP A 200 -2.46 0.12 -6.79
CA TRP A 200 -1.02 0.38 -6.86
C TRP A 200 -0.26 -0.88 -7.25
N TRP A 201 0.77 -0.67 -8.05
CA TRP A 201 1.62 -1.72 -8.60
C TRP A 201 3.10 -1.36 -8.44
N LEU A 202 3.95 -2.37 -8.34
CA LEU A 202 5.40 -2.18 -8.29
C LEU A 202 5.94 -1.56 -9.58
N ASN A 203 5.50 -2.03 -10.75
CA ASN A 203 5.94 -1.54 -12.05
C ASN A 203 4.81 -1.62 -13.09
N LEU A 204 5.05 -1.13 -14.31
CA LEU A 204 4.07 -1.22 -15.40
C LEU A 204 3.77 -2.66 -15.84
N ALA A 205 4.71 -3.59 -15.68
CA ALA A 205 4.48 -4.99 -16.02
C ALA A 205 3.43 -5.64 -15.10
N CYS A 206 3.44 -5.29 -13.80
CA CYS A 206 2.38 -5.67 -12.86
C CYS A 206 1.03 -5.08 -13.28
N ALA A 207 0.98 -3.80 -13.64
CA ALA A 207 -0.25 -3.16 -14.11
C ALA A 207 -0.75 -3.75 -15.44
N HIS A 208 0.16 -4.14 -16.34
CA HIS A 208 -0.17 -4.85 -17.58
C HIS A 208 -0.74 -6.24 -17.31
N ARG A 209 -0.11 -7.01 -16.41
CA ARG A 209 -0.57 -8.35 -15.99
C ARG A 209 -1.99 -8.29 -15.43
N ASP A 210 -2.27 -7.31 -14.58
CA ASP A 210 -3.58 -7.13 -13.95
C ASP A 210 -4.62 -6.51 -14.90
N GLY A 211 -4.21 -6.18 -16.13
CA GLY A 211 -5.07 -5.86 -17.24
C GLY A 211 -5.58 -4.41 -17.31
N ILE A 212 -5.07 -3.50 -16.47
CA ILE A 212 -5.41 -2.07 -16.58
C ILE A 212 -4.69 -1.41 -17.78
N LEU A 213 -3.51 -1.93 -18.15
CA LEU A 213 -2.75 -1.49 -19.32
C LEU A 213 -2.68 -2.62 -20.37
N GLY A 214 -2.51 -2.26 -21.63
CA GLY A 214 -2.29 -3.20 -22.74
C GLY A 214 -0.82 -3.36 -23.15
N THR A 215 0.10 -2.64 -22.50
CA THR A 215 1.55 -2.82 -22.67
C THR A 215 2.30 -2.51 -21.37
N ALA A 216 3.45 -3.16 -21.13
CA ALA A 216 4.36 -2.85 -20.02
C ALA A 216 5.26 -1.62 -20.26
N VAL A 217 5.05 -0.89 -21.36
CA VAL A 217 5.80 0.32 -21.73
C VAL A 217 4.93 1.55 -21.50
N GLU A 218 5.54 2.71 -21.28
CA GLU A 218 4.86 4.01 -21.14
C GLU A 218 4.23 4.48 -22.46
N LYS A 219 3.20 3.76 -22.93
CA LYS A 219 2.43 4.05 -24.14
C LYS A 219 0.94 4.01 -23.84
N PRO A 220 0.13 4.80 -24.56
CA PRO A 220 -1.31 4.76 -24.40
C PRO A 220 -1.85 3.38 -24.77
N THR A 221 -2.69 2.83 -23.91
CA THR A 221 -3.38 1.58 -24.18
C THR A 221 -4.51 1.83 -25.16
N LYS A 222 -4.44 1.18 -26.33
CA LYS A 222 -5.49 1.25 -27.34
C LYS A 222 -6.50 0.14 -27.10
N GLY A 223 -7.77 0.50 -27.02
CA GLY A 223 -8.87 -0.44 -27.07
C GLY A 223 -9.66 -0.32 -28.38
N ARG A 224 -10.83 -0.96 -28.44
CA ARG A 224 -11.70 -1.02 -29.62
C ARG A 224 -12.27 0.36 -29.99
N TYR A 225 -12.56 1.21 -29.01
CA TYR A 225 -13.20 2.52 -29.24
C TYR A 225 -12.26 3.72 -29.10
N GLY A 226 -10.97 3.50 -28.82
CA GLY A 226 -10.01 4.59 -28.69
C GLY A 226 -8.88 4.26 -27.73
N VAL A 227 -8.41 5.25 -26.99
CA VAL A 227 -7.42 5.05 -25.92
C VAL A 227 -8.17 4.84 -24.61
N SER A 228 -7.90 3.74 -23.91
CA SER A 228 -8.57 3.39 -22.66
C SER A 228 -7.80 3.82 -21.41
N ALA A 229 -6.46 3.76 -21.46
CA ALA A 229 -5.59 4.09 -20.35
C ALA A 229 -4.29 4.78 -20.80
N LEU A 230 -3.78 5.68 -19.97
CA LEU A 230 -2.56 6.45 -20.20
C LEU A 230 -1.66 6.38 -18.95
N PRO A 231 -0.51 5.68 -19.01
CA PRO A 231 0.51 5.76 -17.98
C PRO A 231 1.34 7.05 -18.15
N LEU A 232 1.52 7.77 -17.06
CA LEU A 232 2.38 8.96 -16.93
C LEU A 232 3.53 8.62 -15.98
N LEU A 233 4.67 8.19 -16.52
CA LEU A 233 5.88 7.85 -15.77
C LEU A 233 6.98 8.89 -15.91
N THR A 234 7.09 9.51 -17.08
CA THR A 234 8.10 10.52 -17.41
C THR A 234 7.43 11.84 -17.75
N GLY A 235 8.21 12.91 -17.92
CA GLY A 235 7.69 14.25 -18.16
C GLY A 235 7.31 14.98 -16.86
N ARG A 236 6.59 16.09 -17.02
CA ARG A 236 6.19 16.99 -15.94
C ARG A 236 4.68 17.23 -15.94
N GLU A 237 4.10 17.34 -14.76
CA GLU A 237 2.70 17.68 -14.58
C GLU A 237 2.58 18.88 -13.64
N GLU A 238 1.79 19.85 -14.07
CA GLU A 238 1.56 21.09 -13.34
C GLU A 238 0.06 21.25 -13.08
N HIS A 239 -0.28 21.66 -11.86
CA HIS A 239 -1.65 22.03 -11.51
C HIS A 239 -1.99 23.38 -12.17
N VAL A 240 -3.11 23.43 -12.90
CA VAL A 240 -3.56 24.67 -13.55
C VAL A 240 -4.64 25.35 -12.74
N ARG A 241 -5.77 24.65 -12.50
CA ARG A 241 -6.90 25.14 -11.70
C ARG A 241 -7.84 23.99 -11.35
N GLY A 242 -8.39 23.97 -10.13
CA GLY A 242 -9.39 22.97 -9.73
C GLY A 242 -8.94 21.54 -10.03
N ASN A 243 -9.69 20.79 -10.84
CA ASN A 243 -9.32 19.42 -11.22
C ASN A 243 -8.55 19.33 -12.56
N LEU A 244 -8.02 20.45 -13.05
CA LEU A 244 -7.36 20.57 -14.35
C LEU A 244 -5.84 20.58 -14.19
N TYR A 245 -5.17 19.66 -14.88
CA TYR A 245 -3.73 19.47 -14.86
C TYR A 245 -3.16 19.56 -16.27
N ARG A 246 -1.95 20.11 -16.37
CA ARG A 246 -1.19 20.21 -17.60
C ARG A 246 -0.04 19.22 -17.53
N TYR A 247 -0.05 18.25 -18.42
CA TYR A 247 1.05 17.31 -18.59
C TYR A 247 1.89 17.71 -19.78
N VAL A 248 3.21 17.73 -19.61
CA VAL A 248 4.18 18.06 -20.66
C VAL A 248 5.25 16.98 -20.73
N ARG A 249 5.49 16.47 -21.93
CA ARG A 249 6.55 15.51 -22.22
C ARG A 249 7.40 16.03 -23.36
N GLU A 250 8.72 15.93 -23.20
CA GLU A 250 9.71 16.33 -24.21
C GLU A 250 10.52 15.08 -24.59
N GLY A 251 10.75 14.87 -25.89
CA GLY A 251 11.45 13.68 -26.36
C GLY A 251 11.38 13.50 -27.88
N ARG A 252 11.60 12.25 -28.34
CA ARG A 252 11.49 11.90 -29.76
C ARG A 252 10.03 11.76 -30.16
N LEU A 253 9.75 11.78 -31.46
CA LEU A 253 8.39 11.55 -31.98
C LEU A 253 7.81 10.19 -31.54
N SER A 254 8.64 9.16 -31.38
CA SER A 254 8.23 7.83 -30.86
C SER A 254 7.67 7.87 -29.45
N ASP A 255 8.10 8.87 -28.67
CA ASP A 255 7.75 9.04 -27.27
C ASP A 255 6.48 9.90 -27.14
N MET A 256 6.10 10.59 -28.22
CA MET A 256 4.89 11.40 -28.28
C MET A 256 3.67 10.50 -28.46
N HIS A 257 2.65 10.75 -27.64
CA HIS A 257 1.40 10.00 -27.65
C HIS A 257 0.44 10.47 -28.75
N VAL A 258 0.87 10.39 -30.01
CA VAL A 258 0.14 10.91 -31.19
C VAL A 258 -1.27 10.32 -31.31
N SER A 259 -1.51 9.12 -30.80
CA SER A 259 -2.85 8.50 -30.77
C SER A 259 -3.87 9.27 -29.93
N LEU A 260 -3.44 10.18 -29.04
CA LEU A 260 -4.34 10.99 -28.22
C LEU A 260 -4.96 12.17 -28.99
N ILE A 261 -4.48 12.50 -30.20
CA ILE A 261 -5.05 13.58 -31.03
C ILE A 261 -6.55 13.36 -31.25
N THR A 262 -6.96 12.12 -31.50
CA THR A 262 -8.36 11.76 -31.77
C THR A 262 -9.18 11.54 -30.52
N GLN A 263 -8.60 11.74 -29.33
CA GLN A 263 -9.19 11.44 -28.02
C GLN A 263 -9.55 12.70 -27.23
N VAL A 264 -9.45 13.88 -27.84
CA VAL A 264 -9.92 15.12 -27.19
C VAL A 264 -11.43 15.03 -26.96
N GLY A 265 -11.84 15.25 -25.71
CA GLY A 265 -13.22 15.09 -25.26
C GLY A 265 -13.55 13.70 -24.72
N SER A 266 -12.68 12.70 -24.87
CA SER A 266 -12.90 11.36 -24.33
C SER A 266 -12.39 11.22 -22.89
N GLN A 267 -12.94 10.20 -22.20
CA GLN A 267 -12.54 9.80 -20.87
C GLN A 267 -11.47 8.71 -20.94
N ILE A 268 -10.37 8.92 -20.24
CA ILE A 268 -9.25 7.98 -20.17
C ILE A 268 -8.87 7.70 -18.72
N ARG A 269 -8.39 6.48 -18.46
CA ARG A 269 -7.78 6.15 -17.16
C ARG A 269 -6.37 6.68 -17.10
N ILE A 270 -5.99 7.29 -15.98
CA ILE A 270 -4.63 7.80 -15.78
C ILE A 270 -3.95 7.01 -14.67
N LEU A 271 -2.76 6.51 -14.99
CA LEU A 271 -1.84 5.94 -14.02
C LEU A 271 -0.65 6.89 -13.86
N ARG A 272 -0.22 7.18 -12.63
CA ARG A 272 0.96 8.00 -12.35
C ARG A 272 2.07 7.13 -11.78
N GLY A 273 3.29 7.31 -12.28
CA GLY A 273 4.49 6.63 -11.80
C GLY A 273 5.31 7.48 -10.85
N TYR A 274 6.11 6.83 -10.02
CA TYR A 274 6.97 7.49 -9.02
C TYR A 274 8.08 8.38 -9.62
N ARG A 275 8.39 8.18 -10.92
CA ARG A 275 9.38 8.97 -11.68
C ARG A 275 8.80 10.24 -12.29
N LEU A 276 7.47 10.37 -12.33
CA LEU A 276 6.81 11.54 -12.90
C LEU A 276 7.15 12.78 -12.08
N LYS A 277 7.53 13.87 -12.76
CA LYS A 277 7.73 15.17 -12.10
C LYS A 277 6.37 15.82 -11.87
N SER A 278 5.68 15.38 -10.82
CA SER A 278 4.34 15.83 -10.42
C SER A 278 4.22 15.86 -8.89
N THR A 279 3.42 16.78 -8.37
CA THR A 279 3.01 16.78 -6.96
C THR A 279 2.08 15.60 -6.64
N LEU A 280 1.36 15.09 -7.63
CA LEU A 280 0.45 13.94 -7.50
C LEU A 280 1.15 12.59 -7.69
N ALA A 281 2.42 12.56 -8.11
CA ALA A 281 3.13 11.31 -8.35
C ALA A 281 3.24 10.48 -7.06
N PRO A 282 2.99 9.15 -7.11
CA PRO A 282 3.17 8.31 -5.94
C PRO A 282 4.63 8.27 -5.49
N GLN A 283 4.88 7.98 -4.20
CA GLN A 283 6.25 7.92 -3.67
C GLN A 283 7.06 6.75 -4.25
N ALA A 284 6.37 5.68 -4.63
CA ALA A 284 6.91 4.45 -5.17
C ALA A 284 5.94 3.85 -6.20
N GLY A 285 6.46 3.00 -7.10
CA GLY A 285 5.65 2.22 -8.05
C GLY A 285 4.79 3.06 -9.02
N VAL A 286 3.66 2.48 -9.40
CA VAL A 286 2.66 3.04 -10.32
C VAL A 286 1.29 2.98 -9.66
N ARG A 287 0.54 4.09 -9.66
CA ARG A 287 -0.78 4.19 -9.02
C ARG A 287 -1.83 4.58 -10.04
N TYR A 288 -3.02 3.97 -9.97
CA TYR A 288 -4.19 4.38 -10.73
C TYR A 288 -4.95 5.50 -10.01
N ASP A 289 -5.11 6.65 -10.66
CA ASP A 289 -5.64 7.87 -10.03
C ASP A 289 -7.10 8.17 -10.40
N GLY A 290 -7.66 7.37 -11.31
CA GLY A 290 -9.04 7.47 -11.79
C GLY A 290 -9.15 7.89 -13.25
N VAL A 291 -10.37 8.27 -13.61
CA VAL A 291 -10.77 8.68 -14.96
C VAL A 291 -10.67 10.20 -15.13
N TYR A 292 -10.14 10.62 -16.28
CA TYR A 292 -9.89 12.00 -16.68
C TYR A 292 -10.42 12.28 -18.08
N ASN A 293 -10.92 13.49 -18.31
CA ASN A 293 -11.25 14.01 -19.63
C ASN A 293 -10.02 14.65 -20.27
N ILE A 294 -9.72 14.33 -21.53
CA ILE A 294 -8.72 15.07 -22.31
C ILE A 294 -9.39 16.35 -22.83
N ARG A 295 -8.99 17.51 -22.29
CA ARG A 295 -9.50 18.82 -22.72
C ARG A 295 -8.77 19.38 -23.92
N GLN A 296 -7.47 19.12 -24.01
CA GLN A 296 -6.64 19.64 -25.09
C GLN A 296 -5.46 18.71 -25.35
N TYR A 297 -5.10 18.59 -26.62
CA TYR A 297 -3.87 17.97 -27.10
C TYR A 297 -3.07 19.00 -27.91
N GLY A 298 -1.77 19.11 -27.63
CA GLY A 298 -0.83 19.88 -28.42
C GLY A 298 0.45 19.08 -28.64
N ASN A 299 1.01 19.13 -29.85
CA ASN A 299 2.34 18.61 -30.13
C ASN A 299 3.08 19.64 -30.98
N LYS A 300 4.30 19.99 -30.59
CA LYS A 300 5.15 20.96 -31.29
C LYS A 300 6.57 20.40 -31.40
N LEU A 301 7.17 20.56 -32.58
CA LEU A 301 8.61 20.34 -32.75
C LEU A 301 9.35 21.62 -32.41
N ASP A 302 10.28 21.54 -31.47
CA ASP A 302 11.29 22.58 -31.29
C ASP A 302 12.41 22.34 -32.31
N ILE A 303 12.45 23.20 -33.34
CA ILE A 303 13.40 23.09 -34.45
C ILE A 303 14.85 23.28 -33.97
N ALA A 304 15.06 24.05 -32.89
CA ALA A 304 16.41 24.34 -32.40
C ALA A 304 17.05 23.14 -31.70
N THR A 305 16.24 22.33 -31.01
CA THR A 305 16.69 21.19 -30.20
C THR A 305 16.33 19.83 -30.81
N ASP A 306 15.65 19.83 -31.97
CA ASP A 306 15.07 18.64 -32.62
C ASP A 306 14.25 17.77 -31.65
N THR A 307 13.56 18.43 -30.71
CA THR A 307 12.83 17.78 -29.63
C THR A 307 11.34 18.04 -29.78
N TYR A 308 10.55 16.98 -29.75
CA TYR A 308 9.09 17.10 -29.74
C TYR A 308 8.61 17.37 -28.33
N ARG A 309 7.67 18.31 -28.21
CA ARG A 309 6.98 18.67 -26.98
C ARG A 309 5.49 18.36 -27.11
N LEU A 310 5.06 17.35 -26.36
CA LEU A 310 3.65 17.02 -26.12
C LEU A 310 3.13 17.83 -24.94
N GLU A 311 1.98 18.46 -25.10
CA GLU A 311 1.23 19.14 -24.05
C GLU A 311 -0.21 18.59 -24.01
N LEU A 312 -0.60 18.06 -22.86
CA LEU A 312 -1.96 17.57 -22.61
C LEU A 312 -2.59 18.39 -21.50
N LEU A 313 -3.84 18.79 -21.70
CA LEU A 313 -4.67 19.36 -20.65
C LEU A 313 -5.71 18.32 -20.25
N ILE A 314 -5.63 17.84 -19.02
CA ILE A 314 -6.45 16.73 -18.50
C ILE A 314 -7.26 17.19 -17.29
N GLU A 315 -8.53 16.80 -17.23
CA GLU A 315 -9.42 17.18 -16.14
C GLU A 315 -9.98 15.95 -15.43
N ARG A 316 -9.80 15.85 -14.12
CA ARG A 316 -10.31 14.72 -13.36
C ARG A 316 -11.84 14.72 -13.32
N VAL A 317 -12.45 13.59 -13.64
CA VAL A 317 -13.91 13.41 -13.57
C VAL A 317 -14.35 13.31 -12.10
N GLY A 318 -15.43 14.01 -11.74
CA GLY A 318 -16.04 13.94 -10.40
C GLY A 318 -16.73 12.61 -10.10
N GLY A 319 -17.17 12.41 -8.85
CA GLY A 319 -17.91 11.20 -8.44
C GLY A 319 -17.05 9.95 -8.19
N GLN A 320 -15.73 10.06 -8.32
CA GLN A 320 -14.76 9.01 -7.97
C GLN A 320 -14.15 9.27 -6.59
N ARG A 321 -13.40 8.30 -6.04
CA ARG A 321 -12.67 8.44 -4.76
C ARG A 321 -11.90 9.77 -4.72
N ALA A 322 -11.98 10.49 -3.60
CA ALA A 322 -11.30 11.77 -3.43
C ALA A 322 -9.78 11.64 -3.67
N MET A 323 -9.19 12.63 -4.34
CA MET A 323 -7.76 12.61 -4.68
C MET A 323 -6.87 12.59 -3.42
N GLU A 324 -7.31 13.20 -2.34
CA GLU A 324 -6.63 13.18 -1.04
C GLU A 324 -6.42 11.75 -0.53
N HIS A 325 -7.45 10.90 -0.60
CA HIS A 325 -7.35 9.49 -0.21
C HIS A 325 -6.49 8.67 -1.18
N VAL A 326 -6.52 9.00 -2.48
CA VAL A 326 -5.69 8.33 -3.48
C VAL A 326 -4.21 8.66 -3.27
N GLN A 327 -3.89 9.90 -2.89
CA GLN A 327 -2.52 10.34 -2.63
C GLN A 327 -1.86 9.68 -1.41
N GLN A 328 -2.66 9.13 -0.49
CA GLN A 328 -2.14 8.34 0.65
C GLN A 328 -1.56 6.99 0.22
N VAL A 329 -1.78 6.57 -1.02
CA VAL A 329 -1.17 5.37 -1.61
C VAL A 329 0.13 5.78 -2.32
N PRO A 330 1.25 5.08 -2.11
CA PRO A 330 1.39 3.79 -1.42
C PRO A 330 1.32 3.84 0.11
N ARG A 331 0.67 2.83 0.69
CA ARG A 331 0.61 2.57 2.14
C ARG A 331 2.00 2.18 2.70
N PRO A 332 2.24 2.26 4.02
CA PRO A 332 3.53 1.85 4.60
C PRO A 332 3.96 0.41 4.25
N SER A 333 3.05 -0.56 4.24
CA SER A 333 3.28 -1.93 3.79
C SER A 333 3.75 -2.01 2.34
N GLN A 334 3.07 -1.29 1.44
CA GLN A 334 3.43 -1.18 0.02
C GLN A 334 4.79 -0.50 -0.17
N MET A 335 5.16 0.44 0.71
CA MET A 335 6.50 1.03 0.73
C MET A 335 7.56 0.01 1.14
N ASP A 336 7.28 -0.89 2.07
CA ASP A 336 8.20 -1.99 2.41
C ASP A 336 8.36 -2.96 1.23
N ASP A 337 7.25 -3.28 0.54
CA ASP A 337 7.26 -4.10 -0.66
C ASP A 337 8.08 -3.44 -1.77
N TRP A 338 7.96 -2.11 -1.92
CA TRP A 338 8.82 -1.36 -2.84
C TRP A 338 10.31 -1.46 -2.49
N GLN A 339 10.70 -1.39 -1.21
CA GLN A 339 12.11 -1.59 -0.83
C GLN A 339 12.58 -3.01 -1.17
N THR A 340 11.72 -4.00 -0.91
CA THR A 340 11.99 -5.41 -1.20
C THR A 340 12.18 -5.63 -2.70
N PHE A 341 11.31 -5.02 -3.51
CA PHE A 341 11.40 -5.01 -4.97
C PHE A 341 12.69 -4.37 -5.47
N LYS A 342 13.11 -3.22 -4.92
CA LYS A 342 14.40 -2.60 -5.29
C LYS A 342 15.60 -3.49 -4.97
N LYS A 343 15.57 -4.19 -3.83
CA LYS A 343 16.62 -5.17 -3.47
C LYS A 343 16.65 -6.32 -4.48
N LEU A 344 15.49 -6.86 -4.82
CA LEU A 344 15.34 -7.91 -5.83
C LEU A 344 15.87 -7.46 -7.20
N GLU A 345 15.49 -6.26 -7.65
CA GLU A 345 15.96 -5.68 -8.92
C GLU A 345 17.50 -5.54 -8.93
N ALA A 346 18.08 -5.03 -7.83
CA ALA A 346 19.52 -4.93 -7.68
C ALA A 346 20.23 -6.30 -7.68
N ASP A 347 19.64 -7.31 -7.03
CA ASP A 347 20.21 -8.66 -7.00
C ASP A 347 20.17 -9.32 -8.38
N ILE A 348 19.10 -9.13 -9.15
CA ILE A 348 18.99 -9.62 -10.54
C ILE A 348 20.02 -8.92 -11.44
N VAL A 349 20.16 -7.59 -11.32
CA VAL A 349 21.17 -6.84 -12.09
C VAL A 349 22.57 -7.33 -11.74
N ARG A 350 22.87 -7.54 -10.45
CA ARG A 350 24.16 -8.10 -10.02
C ARG A 350 24.42 -9.48 -10.63
N GLN A 351 23.42 -10.36 -10.62
CA GLN A 351 23.54 -11.70 -11.19
C GLN A 351 23.76 -11.70 -12.71
N ARG A 352 23.15 -10.75 -13.44
CA ARG A 352 23.22 -10.70 -14.91
C ARG A 352 24.35 -9.85 -15.48
N MET A 353 24.66 -8.73 -14.84
CA MET A 353 25.59 -7.72 -15.33
C MET A 353 26.85 -7.59 -14.46
N GLY A 354 26.94 -8.34 -13.36
CA GLY A 354 28.05 -8.28 -12.41
C GLY A 354 28.03 -7.02 -11.53
N ASP A 355 29.08 -6.85 -10.72
CA ASP A 355 29.17 -5.76 -9.75
C ASP A 355 29.32 -4.38 -10.40
N ASN A 356 29.99 -4.29 -11.55
CA ASN A 356 30.11 -3.04 -12.32
C ASN A 356 28.75 -2.59 -12.86
N GLY A 357 27.97 -3.51 -13.46
CA GLY A 357 26.62 -3.19 -13.92
C GLY A 357 25.68 -2.78 -12.78
N LEU A 358 25.85 -3.36 -11.59
CA LEU A 358 25.12 -2.92 -10.40
C LEU A 358 25.50 -1.49 -9.97
N LEU A 359 26.80 -1.14 -10.04
CA LEU A 359 27.26 0.20 -9.69
C LEU A 359 26.69 1.25 -10.65
N ASP A 360 26.75 1.00 -11.95
CA ASP A 360 26.19 1.88 -12.97
C ASP A 360 24.68 2.04 -12.78
N PHE A 361 23.97 0.93 -12.55
CA PHE A 361 22.55 0.91 -12.27
C PHE A 361 22.15 1.74 -11.03
N LYS A 362 22.90 1.60 -9.94
CA LYS A 362 22.69 2.39 -8.72
C LYS A 362 22.95 3.88 -8.95
N THR A 363 24.00 4.20 -9.69
CA THR A 363 24.36 5.58 -10.02
C THR A 363 23.25 6.26 -10.82
N LEU A 364 22.75 5.59 -11.87
CA LEU A 364 21.63 6.09 -12.69
C LEU A 364 20.35 6.32 -11.86
N LYS A 365 19.97 5.36 -11.01
CA LYS A 365 18.79 5.49 -10.13
C LYS A 365 18.94 6.65 -9.12
N GLU A 366 20.16 6.89 -8.66
CA GLU A 366 20.46 7.97 -7.72
C GLU A 366 20.44 9.34 -8.40
N GLU A 367 20.98 9.46 -9.60
CA GLU A 367 20.86 10.67 -10.44
C GLU A 367 19.39 11.02 -10.71
N GLU A 368 18.57 10.03 -11.11
CA GLU A 368 17.12 10.21 -11.28
C GLU A 368 16.45 10.68 -9.98
N ARG A 369 16.83 10.13 -8.82
CA ARG A 369 16.29 10.53 -7.52
C ARG A 369 16.62 11.99 -7.21
N ILE A 370 17.89 12.37 -7.40
CA ILE A 370 18.40 13.72 -7.15
C ILE A 370 17.69 14.73 -8.05
N ASP A 371 17.63 14.49 -9.37
CA ASP A 371 16.94 15.36 -10.33
C ASP A 371 15.46 15.58 -9.95
N ARG A 372 14.76 14.50 -9.56
CA ARG A 372 13.37 14.59 -9.12
C ARG A 372 13.21 15.39 -7.82
N GLU A 373 14.10 15.22 -6.85
CA GLU A 373 14.05 15.98 -5.60
C GLU A 373 14.37 17.46 -5.81
N HIS A 374 15.35 17.77 -6.66
CA HIS A 374 15.61 19.15 -7.06
C HIS A 374 14.39 19.77 -7.74
N TRP A 375 13.74 19.04 -8.65
CA TRP A 375 12.52 19.52 -9.28
C TRP A 375 11.40 19.77 -8.26
N ARG A 376 11.21 18.86 -7.29
CA ARG A 376 10.20 19.01 -6.25
C ARG A 376 10.45 20.25 -5.40
N ARG A 377 11.67 20.42 -4.88
CA ARG A 377 12.05 21.60 -4.07
C ARG A 377 11.88 22.90 -4.87
N ALA A 378 12.30 22.91 -6.14
CA ALA A 378 12.14 24.07 -7.00
C ALA A 378 10.66 24.39 -7.28
N SER A 379 9.82 23.36 -7.45
CA SER A 379 8.39 23.52 -7.68
C SER A 379 7.65 24.01 -6.43
N GLU A 380 7.98 23.48 -5.26
CA GLU A 380 7.46 23.94 -3.97
C GLU A 380 7.86 25.40 -3.70
N PHE A 381 9.13 25.75 -3.96
CA PHE A 381 9.61 27.12 -3.85
C PHE A 381 8.89 28.08 -4.82
N LYS A 382 8.64 27.64 -6.06
CA LYS A 382 7.86 28.42 -7.02
C LYS A 382 6.41 28.60 -6.57
N ALA A 383 5.81 27.57 -5.97
CA ALA A 383 4.47 27.63 -5.43
C ALA A 383 4.38 28.61 -4.24
N SER A 384 5.36 28.60 -3.32
CA SER A 384 5.39 29.53 -2.19
C SER A 384 5.54 30.99 -2.63
N LEU A 385 6.40 31.27 -3.62
CA LEU A 385 6.54 32.62 -4.19
C LEU A 385 5.26 33.12 -4.86
N SER A 386 4.54 32.23 -5.53
CA SER A 386 3.27 32.58 -6.20
C SER A 386 2.16 32.91 -5.19
N GLN A 387 2.23 32.35 -3.97
CA GLN A 387 1.28 32.60 -2.89
C GLN A 387 1.58 33.92 -2.15
N GLU A 388 2.86 34.29 -2.01
CA GLU A 388 3.28 35.58 -1.42
C GLU A 388 3.01 36.77 -2.37
N GLY A 389 3.10 36.58 -3.69
CA GLY A 389 2.78 37.60 -4.69
C GLY A 389 1.30 38.04 -4.73
N LEU A 390 0.39 37.23 -4.19
CA LEU A 390 -1.03 37.59 -4.02
C LEU A 390 -1.31 38.35 -2.71
N GLY A 391 -0.35 38.41 -1.78
CA GLY A 391 -0.49 39.11 -0.49
C GLY A 391 -0.10 40.59 -0.51
N LEU A 392 0.57 41.07 -1.57
CA LEU A 392 1.09 42.45 -1.67
C LEU A 392 0.30 43.35 -2.64
N GLY A 393 -0.83 42.89 -3.20
CA GLY A 393 -1.66 43.64 -4.14
C GLY A 393 -2.86 44.39 -3.54
N LEU A 394 -3.02 44.39 -2.21
CA LEU A 394 -4.19 44.96 -1.52
C LEU A 394 -3.81 46.01 -0.45
N ILE A 395 -2.82 46.86 -0.72
CA ILE A 395 -2.66 48.13 -0.01
C ILE A 395 -2.18 49.18 -1.03
N LEU A 396 -2.88 50.32 -1.07
CA LEU A 396 -2.80 51.47 -2.01
C LEU A 396 -3.71 51.25 -3.25
N SER A 397 -4.83 51.96 -3.41
CA SER A 397 -5.00 53.41 -3.23
C SER A 397 -6.38 53.79 -2.69
N VAL A 398 -6.37 54.75 -1.77
CA VAL A 398 -7.47 55.68 -1.45
C VAL A 398 -7.53 56.75 -2.53
#